data_AF-A0A2N1PYL0-F1
#
_entry.id   AF-A0A2N1PYL0-F1
#
_cell.length_a   1.000
_cell.length_b   1.000
_cell.length_c   1.000
_cell.angle_alpha   90.00
_cell.angle_beta   90.00
_cell.angle_gamma   90.00
#
_symmetry.space_group_name_H-M   'P 1'
#
loop_
_entity.id
_entity.type
_entity.pdbx_description
1 polymer ?
#
loop_
_entity_poly.entity_id
_entity_poly.type
_entity_poly.pdbx_seq_one_letter_code
_entity_poly.pdbx_strand_id
1 'polypeptide(L)' 'MQFHGPFRKEFMKKYDEERYLFEVKLFSNKEEMIQFVNELKQIENVEITKIEESLYKVLIIRRKQKDKVEL' A
#
# COMPACT_ATOMS: atom_id res chain seq x y z
N MET A 1 13.80 -18.70 2.05
CA MET A 1 12.38 -18.64 1.64
C MET A 1 12.21 -17.47 0.69
N GLN A 2 11.90 -17.72 -0.58
CA GLN A 2 11.61 -16.68 -1.58
C GLN A 2 10.09 -16.65 -1.79
N PHE A 3 9.47 -15.48 -1.56
CA PHE A 3 8.04 -15.29 -1.74
C PHE A 3 7.70 -15.14 -3.23
N HIS A 4 7.00 -16.13 -3.79
CA HIS A 4 6.40 -16.06 -5.11
C HIS A 4 4.95 -15.56 -5.02
N GLY A 5 4.78 -14.25 -5.16
CA GLY A 5 3.52 -13.63 -5.61
C GLY A 5 3.83 -12.75 -6.83
N PRO A 6 2.87 -12.40 -7.69
CA PRO A 6 3.12 -11.75 -8.98
C PRO A 6 3.44 -10.26 -8.82
N PHE A 7 4.45 -9.93 -8.02
CA PHE A 7 5.08 -8.61 -7.98
C PHE A 7 5.94 -8.47 -9.22
N ARG A 8 5.30 -8.15 -10.36
CA ARG A 8 6.03 -7.73 -11.55
C ARG A 8 6.84 -6.48 -11.20
N LYS A 9 8.17 -6.60 -11.26
CA LYS A 9 9.14 -5.49 -11.23
C LYS A 9 8.75 -4.31 -12.14
N GLU A 10 7.91 -4.55 -13.14
CA GLU A 10 7.37 -3.55 -14.06
C GLU A 10 6.52 -2.46 -13.37
N PHE A 11 5.82 -2.76 -12.27
CA PHE A 11 5.03 -1.76 -11.53
C PHE A 11 5.90 -0.86 -10.63
N MET A 12 6.99 -1.40 -10.05
CA MET A 12 7.95 -0.59 -9.29
C MET A 12 8.69 0.42 -10.17
N LYS A 13 8.92 0.13 -11.46
CA LYS A 13 9.57 1.06 -12.39
C LYS A 13 8.76 2.35 -12.62
N LYS A 14 7.44 2.36 -12.35
CA LYS A 14 6.56 3.50 -12.62
C LYS A 14 6.41 4.46 -11.44
N TYR A 15 6.74 4.02 -10.23
CA TYR A 15 6.66 4.86 -9.03
C TYR A 15 8.07 5.15 -8.54
N ASP A 16 8.52 6.34 -8.86
CA ASP A 16 9.72 6.97 -8.31
C ASP A 16 9.69 6.89 -6.76
N GLU A 17 10.59 6.10 -6.18
CA GLU A 17 10.73 5.92 -4.72
C GLU A 17 10.99 7.26 -4.00
N GLU A 18 11.49 8.28 -4.70
CA GLU A 18 11.66 9.63 -4.15
C GLU A 18 10.33 10.37 -3.96
N ARG A 19 9.28 9.98 -4.70
CA ARG A 19 7.97 10.68 -4.71
C ARG A 19 6.87 9.95 -3.96
N TYR A 20 7.06 8.68 -3.65
CA TYR A 20 6.04 7.85 -3.02
C TYR A 20 6.58 7.07 -1.81
N LEU A 21 5.71 6.87 -0.82
CA LEU A 21 5.95 6.00 0.33
C LEU A 21 5.03 4.80 0.20
N PHE A 22 5.60 3.62 0.40
CA PHE A 22 4.89 2.35 0.38
C PHE A 22 4.85 1.77 1.79
N GLU A 23 3.65 1.51 2.31
CA GLU A 23 3.43 0.87 3.60
C GLU A 23 2.64 -0.43 3.37
N VAL A 24 3.08 -1.54 3.97
CA VAL A 24 2.38 -2.83 3.89
C VAL A 24 1.89 -3.21 5.26
N LYS A 25 0.60 -3.57 5.36
CA LYS A 25 0.00 -4.14 6.56
C LYS A 25 -0.69 -5.46 6.25
N LEU A 26 -0.60 -6.39 7.19
CA LEU A 26 -1.27 -7.68 7.12
C LEU A 26 -2.40 -7.72 8.14
N PHE A 27 -3.52 -8.30 7.75
CA PHE A 27 -4.70 -8.46 8.60
C PHE A 27 -5.19 -9.89 8.52
N SER A 28 -5.47 -10.51 9.67
CA SER A 28 -6.11 -11.82 9.73
C SER A 28 -7.63 -11.75 9.86
N ASN A 29 -8.15 -10.56 10.20
CA ASN A 29 -9.57 -10.27 10.31
C ASN A 29 -9.99 -9.29 9.20
N LYS A 30 -11.06 -9.64 8.47
CA LYS A 30 -11.60 -8.81 7.39
C LYS A 30 -12.19 -7.50 7.90
N GLU A 31 -12.89 -7.51 9.03
CA GLU A 31 -13.53 -6.32 9.60
C GLU A 31 -12.50 -5.31 10.06
N GLU A 32 -11.45 -5.75 10.75
CA GLU A 32 -10.33 -4.89 11.14
C GLU A 32 -9.63 -4.27 9.92
N MET A 33 -9.43 -5.05 8.86
CA MET A 33 -8.88 -4.55 7.61
C MET A 33 -9.79 -3.48 6.99
N ILE A 34 -11.11 -3.70 6.98
CA ILE A 34 -12.07 -2.72 6.44
C ILE A 34 -12.04 -1.42 7.26
N GLN A 35 -12.08 -1.54 8.59
CA GLN A 35 -11.99 -0.38 9.48
C GLN A 35 -10.71 0.41 9.22
N PHE A 36 -9.57 -0.28 9.17
CA PHE A 36 -8.28 0.34 8.86
C PHE A 36 -8.30 1.09 7.53
N VAL A 37 -8.80 0.47 6.45
CA VAL A 37 -8.85 1.09 5.12
C VAL A 37 -9.80 2.30 5.09
N ASN A 38 -10.92 2.24 5.83
CA ASN A 38 -11.87 3.35 5.91
C ASN A 38 -11.32 4.56 6.69
N GLU A 39 -10.37 4.35 7.59
CA GLU A 39 -9.69 5.43 8.33
C GLU A 39 -8.60 6.14 7.51
N LEU A 40 -8.17 5.55 6.38
CA LEU A 40 -7.18 6.15 5.49
C LEU A 40 -7.75 7.42 4.83
N LYS A 41 -6.91 8.46 4.75
CA LYS A 41 -7.29 9.76 4.19
C LYS A 41 -7.16 9.73 2.66
N GLN A 42 -7.90 10.60 1.97
CA GLN A 42 -8.07 10.60 0.50
C GLN A 42 -6.78 10.71 -0.35
N ILE A 43 -5.62 10.98 0.23
CA ILE A 43 -4.34 11.15 -0.50
C ILE A 43 -3.64 9.79 -0.73
N GLU A 44 -4.22 8.70 -0.23
CA GLU A 44 -3.61 7.37 -0.19
C GLU A 44 -4.25 6.45 -1.24
N ASN A 45 -3.44 5.86 -2.13
CA ASN A 45 -3.92 4.75 -2.96
C ASN A 45 -3.77 3.46 -2.15
N VAL A 46 -4.81 2.62 -2.15
CA VAL A 46 -4.85 1.39 -1.36
C VAL A 46 -5.07 0.20 -2.30
N GLU A 47 -4.23 -0.81 -2.16
CA GLU A 47 -4.37 -2.10 -2.84
C GLU A 47 -4.53 -3.21 -1.79
N ILE A 48 -5.57 -4.04 -1.95
CA ILE A 48 -5.89 -5.13 -1.03
C ILE A 48 -5.73 -6.45 -1.77
N THR A 49 -4.89 -7.33 -1.24
CA THR A 49 -4.69 -8.69 -1.76
C THR A 49 -5.10 -9.71 -0.71
N LYS A 50 -6.04 -10.61 -1.04
CA LYS A 50 -6.31 -11.79 -0.21
C LYS A 50 -5.23 -12.84 -0.49
N ILE A 51 -4.43 -13.20 0.52
CA ILE A 51 -3.38 -14.20 0.39
C ILE A 51 -3.96 -15.59 0.67
N GLU A 52 -4.67 -15.74 1.79
CA GLU A 52 -5.29 -17.00 2.25
C GLU A 52 -6.68 -16.72 2.86
N GLU A 53 -7.40 -17.77 3.30
CA GLU A 53 -8.77 -17.64 3.81
C GLU A 53 -8.93 -16.56 4.88
N SER A 54 -7.93 -16.43 5.76
CA SER A 54 -7.92 -15.51 6.89
C SER A 54 -6.68 -14.62 6.89
N LEU A 55 -6.15 -14.26 5.71
CA LEU A 55 -4.99 -13.37 5.61
C LEU A 55 -5.12 -12.40 4.43
N TYR A 56 -5.09 -11.12 4.74
CA TYR A 56 -5.20 -10.00 3.82
C TYR A 56 -3.93 -9.16 3.89
N LYS A 57 -3.44 -8.71 2.74
CA LYS A 57 -2.35 -7.75 2.61
C LYS A 57 -2.91 -6.45 2.06
N VAL A 58 -2.68 -5.37 2.78
CA VAL A 58 -3.03 -4.00 2.38
C VAL A 58 -1.73 -3.28 2.07
N LEU A 59 -1.58 -2.83 0.83
CA LEU A 59 -0.51 -1.95 0.38
C LEU A 59 -1.07 -0.53 0.29
N ILE A 60 -0.40 0.40 0.97
CA ILE A 60 -0.75 1.81 0.99
C ILE A 60 0.35 2.55 0.24
N ILE A 61 -0.04 3.34 -0.74
CA ILE A 61 0.85 4.16 -1.56
C ILE A 61 0.50 5.61 -1.28
N ARG A 62 1.37 6.28 -0.53
CA ARG A 62 1.24 7.71 -0.23
C ARG A 62 2.14 8.49 -1.16
N ARG A 63 1.63 9.57 -1.75
CA ARG A 63 2.52 10.57 -2.38
C ARG A 63 3.24 11.33 -1.28
N LYS A 64 4.56 11.38 -1.32
CA LYS A 64 5.35 12.31 -0.50
C LYS A 64 4.89 13.71 -0.90
N GLN A 65 4.20 14.42 0.00
CA GLN A 65 3.95 15.84 -0.22
C GLN A 65 5.34 16.48 -0.30
N LYS A 66 5.64 17.14 -1.43
CA LYS A 66 6.77 18.07 -1.45
C LYS A 66 6.40 19.15 -0.45
N ASP A 67 7.06 19.17 0.71
CA ASP A 67 7.13 20.39 1.49
C ASP A 67 7.54 21.54 0.55
N LYS A 68 6.80 22.63 0.72
CA LYS A 68 6.71 23.85 -0.07
C LYS A 68 7.97 24.22 -0.87
N VAL A 69 7.78 24.52 -2.16
CA VAL A 69 8.57 25.60 -2.78
C VAL A 69 7.89 26.90 -2.38
N GLU A 70 8.41 27.55 -1.34
CA GLU A 70 8.23 28.99 -1.17
C GLU A 70 9.04 29.67 -2.28
N LEU A 71 8.36 30.43 -3.15
CA LEU A 71 8.93 31.43 -4.02
C LEU A 71 8.08 32.69 -3.88
#